data_AF-A0A2D6FHY1-F1
#
_entry.id   AF-A0A2D6FHY1-F1
#
_cell.length_a   1.000
_cell.length_b   1.000
_cell.length_c   1.000
_cell.angle_alpha   90.00
_cell.angle_beta   90.00
_cell.angle_gamma   90.00
#
_symmetry.space_group_name_H-M   'P 1'
#
loop_
_entity.id
_entity.type
_entity.pdbx_description
1 polymer ?
#
loop_
_entity_poly.entity_id
_entity_poly.type
_entity_poly.pdbx_seq_one_letter_code
_entity_poly.pdbx_strand_id
1 'polypeptide(L)'
;FNELIQRVDLCHFVLGVSYDTTDQQLTQIPVILRGIIERTAGFEVKACRLLEIGEFSYNFKCHLFSEGLTYTHFKDSIDQINRDLLHQLAVAEIVIPFPTAVEIQRDGD
;
A
#
# COMPACT_ATOMS: atom_id res chain seq x y z
N PHE A 1 -0.61 24.96 1.06
CA PHE A 1 0.74 24.35 1.10
C PHE A 1 0.71 22.98 1.75
N ASN A 2 0.13 22.82 2.95
CA ASN A 2 0.06 21.52 3.65
C ASN A 2 -0.72 20.42 2.88
N GLU A 3 -1.87 20.76 2.29
CA GLU A 3 -2.70 19.79 1.56
C GLU A 3 -2.00 19.16 0.35
N LEU A 4 -1.17 19.91 -0.37
CA LEU A 4 -0.49 19.41 -1.56
C LEU A 4 0.63 18.43 -1.20
N ILE A 5 1.38 18.72 -0.12
CA ILE A 5 2.37 17.80 0.45
C ILE A 5 1.69 16.52 0.91
N GLN A 6 0.59 16.63 1.66
CA GLN A 6 -0.14 15.46 2.14
C GLN A 6 -0.72 14.60 1.00
N ARG A 7 -1.14 15.20 -0.11
CA ARG A 7 -1.55 14.43 -1.30
C ARG A 7 -0.39 13.63 -1.87
N VAL A 8 0.77 14.26 -2.02
CA VAL A 8 1.97 13.58 -2.50
C VAL A 8 2.33 12.42 -1.57
N ASP A 9 2.34 12.66 -0.26
CA ASP A 9 2.65 11.63 0.75
C ASP A 9 1.67 10.47 0.68
N LEU A 10 0.36 10.72 0.59
CA LEU A 10 -0.66 9.65 0.52
C LEU A 10 -0.65 8.90 -0.82
N CYS A 11 -0.16 9.51 -1.89
CA CYS A 11 0.03 8.86 -3.18
C CYS A 11 1.30 8.00 -3.25
N HIS A 12 2.21 8.12 -2.28
CA HIS A 12 3.43 7.33 -2.18
C HIS A 12 3.39 6.45 -0.94
N PHE A 13 3.17 5.15 -1.13
CA PHE A 13 3.09 4.22 0.00
C PHE A 13 3.88 2.95 -0.24
N VAL A 14 4.21 2.28 0.85
CA VAL A 14 4.80 0.95 0.84
C VAL A 14 3.72 -0.04 1.23
N LEU A 15 3.49 -1.02 0.37
CA LEU A 15 2.68 -2.19 0.68
C LEU A 15 3.62 -3.34 1.04
N GLY A 16 3.72 -3.63 2.33
CA GLY A 16 4.43 -4.80 2.84
C GLY A 16 3.52 -6.02 2.82
N VAL A 17 4.01 -7.15 2.33
CA VAL A 17 3.34 -8.46 2.40
C VAL A 17 4.25 -9.50 3.06
N SER A 18 3.66 -10.53 3.66
CA SER A 18 4.38 -11.58 4.39
C SER A 18 5.38 -12.33 3.49
N TYR A 19 6.43 -12.89 4.09
CA TYR A 19 7.36 -13.80 3.44
C TYR A 19 6.72 -15.11 2.96
N ASP A 20 5.58 -15.48 3.53
CA ASP A 20 4.79 -16.63 3.08
C ASP A 20 4.06 -16.37 1.75
N THR A 21 4.09 -15.13 1.26
CA THR A 21 3.46 -14.78 -0.02
C THR A 21 4.20 -15.48 -1.16
N THR A 22 3.49 -16.34 -1.89
CA THR A 22 4.06 -17.10 -3.01
C THR A 22 4.42 -16.21 -4.20
N ASP A 23 5.32 -16.67 -5.07
CA ASP A 23 5.67 -15.96 -6.31
C ASP A 23 4.44 -15.61 -7.16
N GLN A 24 3.50 -16.56 -7.30
CA GLN A 24 2.23 -16.31 -8.01
C GLN A 24 1.45 -15.15 -7.38
N GLN A 25 1.31 -15.12 -6.05
CA GLN A 25 0.64 -14.03 -5.35
C GLN A 25 1.39 -12.70 -5.49
N LEU A 26 2.73 -12.71 -5.44
CA LEU A 26 3.55 -11.51 -5.66
C LEU A 26 3.30 -10.90 -7.04
N THR A 27 3.14 -11.72 -8.09
CA THR A 27 2.81 -11.23 -9.43
C THR A 27 1.39 -10.65 -9.54
N GLN A 28 0.46 -11.03 -8.65
CA GLN A 28 -0.91 -10.52 -8.64
C GLN A 28 -1.02 -9.13 -7.98
N ILE A 29 -0.12 -8.76 -7.07
CA ILE A 29 -0.20 -7.50 -6.32
C ILE A 29 -0.30 -6.26 -7.23
N PRO A 30 0.56 -6.08 -8.26
CA PRO A 30 0.43 -4.94 -9.17
C PRO A 30 -0.87 -4.95 -9.98
N VAL A 31 -1.40 -6.13 -10.29
CA VAL A 31 -2.67 -6.30 -11.03
C VAL A 31 -3.85 -5.90 -10.15
N ILE A 32 -3.86 -6.36 -8.89
CA ILE A 32 -4.87 -5.99 -7.89
C ILE A 32 -4.91 -4.47 -7.70
N LEU A 33 -3.75 -3.84 -7.44
CA LEU A 33 -3.70 -2.39 -7.23
C LEU A 33 -4.19 -1.65 -8.47
N ARG A 34 -3.76 -2.06 -9.66
CA ARG A 34 -4.22 -1.45 -10.91
C ARG A 34 -5.74 -1.57 -11.08
N GLY A 35 -6.30 -2.76 -10.86
CA GLY A 35 -7.74 -2.99 -10.95
C GLY A 35 -8.54 -2.16 -9.94
N ILE A 36 -7.97 -1.85 -8.76
CA ILE A 36 -8.58 -0.93 -7.79
C ILE A 36 -8.56 0.50 -8.30
N ILE A 37 -7.42 0.97 -8.80
CA ILE A 37 -7.25 2.37 -9.18
C ILE A 37 -7.99 2.70 -10.48
N GLU A 38 -8.08 1.79 -11.45
CA GLU A 38 -8.82 1.99 -12.70
C GLU A 38 -10.33 2.26 -12.49
N ARG A 39 -10.88 1.85 -11.34
CA ARG A 39 -12.27 2.12 -10.93
C ARG A 39 -12.40 3.28 -9.94
N THR A 40 -11.30 3.90 -9.52
CA THR A 40 -11.30 5.08 -8.65
C THR A 40 -11.11 6.34 -9.50
N ALA A 41 -12.18 7.11 -9.65
CA ALA A 41 -12.16 8.33 -10.46
C ALA A 41 -11.11 9.34 -9.96
N GLY A 42 -10.34 9.91 -10.90
CA GLY A 42 -9.32 10.92 -10.60
C GLY A 42 -8.00 10.36 -10.08
N PHE A 43 -7.78 9.04 -10.15
CA PHE A 43 -6.51 8.40 -9.81
C PHE A 43 -5.92 7.60 -10.97
N GLU A 44 -4.59 7.49 -10.99
CA GLU A 44 -3.82 6.66 -11.91
C GLU A 44 -2.68 5.94 -11.19
N VAL A 45 -2.36 4.70 -11.59
CA VAL A 45 -1.15 4.03 -11.13
C VAL A 45 0.04 4.48 -11.96
N LYS A 46 1.07 5.04 -11.32
CA LYS A 46 2.36 5.35 -11.95
C LYS A 46 3.36 4.22 -11.74
N ALA A 47 3.36 3.59 -10.56
CA ALA A 47 4.20 2.43 -10.29
C ALA A 47 3.63 1.55 -9.17
N CYS A 48 3.93 0.25 -9.25
CA CYS A 48 3.81 -0.72 -8.18
C CYS A 48 4.89 -1.77 -8.42
N ARG A 49 5.96 -1.76 -7.62
CA ARG A 49 7.15 -2.59 -7.86
C ARG A 49 7.67 -3.17 -6.57
N LEU A 50 7.96 -4.47 -6.56
CA LEU A 50 8.75 -5.11 -5.50
C LEU A 50 10.17 -4.55 -5.57
N LEU A 51 10.52 -3.66 -4.66
CA LEU A 51 11.83 -2.98 -4.67
C LEU A 51 12.71 -3.35 -3.48
N GLU A 52 12.15 -3.99 -2.47
CA GLU A 52 12.86 -4.34 -1.26
C GLU A 52 12.33 -5.67 -0.71
N ILE A 53 13.26 -6.54 -0.36
CA ILE A 53 13.04 -7.70 0.49
C ILE A 53 13.52 -7.24 1.87
N GLY A 54 12.60 -6.73 2.67
CA GLY A 54 12.88 -6.09 3.96
C GLY A 54 12.95 -7.11 5.09
N GLU A 55 13.38 -6.73 6.28
CA GLU A 55 13.66 -7.69 7.38
C GLU A 55 12.50 -8.66 7.71
N PHE A 56 11.24 -8.23 7.51
CA PHE A 56 10.05 -9.02 7.83
C PHE A 56 8.99 -9.04 6.72
N SER A 57 9.29 -8.55 5.52
CA SER A 57 8.29 -8.37 4.46
C SER A 57 8.88 -8.23 3.05
N TYR A 58 8.09 -8.60 2.05
CA TYR A 58 8.28 -8.16 0.68
C TYR A 58 7.62 -6.79 0.50
N ASN A 59 8.39 -5.77 0.14
CA ASN A 59 7.95 -4.39 0.08
C ASN A 59 7.73 -3.91 -1.36
N PHE A 60 6.47 -3.68 -1.70
CA PHE A 60 6.10 -3.00 -2.93
C PHE A 60 6.05 -1.49 -2.70
N LYS A 61 6.81 -0.74 -3.51
CA LYS A 61 6.66 0.71 -3.56
C LYS A 61 5.59 1.06 -4.59
N CYS A 62 4.55 1.71 -4.11
CA CYS A 62 3.38 2.11 -4.88
C CYS A 62 3.38 3.63 -5.06
N HIS A 63 3.15 4.07 -6.29
CA HIS A 63 3.04 5.47 -6.63
C HIS A 63 1.76 5.67 -7.44
N LEU A 64 0.86 6.46 -6.87
CA LEU A 64 -0.37 6.92 -7.49
C LEU A 64 -0.23 8.37 -7.94
N PHE A 65 -1.03 8.77 -8.90
CA PHE A 65 -1.21 10.16 -9.26
C PHE A 65 -2.69 10.51 -9.12
N SER A 66 -2.98 11.72 -8.64
CA SER A 66 -4.34 12.22 -8.57
C SER A 66 -4.43 13.65 -9.07
N GLU A 67 -5.44 13.96 -9.88
CA GLU A 67 -5.67 15.30 -10.42
C GLU A 67 -7.16 15.65 -10.37
N GLY A 68 -7.47 16.95 -10.31
CA GLY A 68 -8.84 17.44 -10.43
C GLY A 68 -9.76 17.19 -9.22
N LEU A 69 -9.27 16.56 -8.15
CA LEU A 69 -10.06 16.30 -6.95
C LEU A 69 -9.99 17.46 -5.96
N THR A 70 -11.08 17.67 -5.21
CA THR A 70 -11.05 18.47 -3.96
C THR A 70 -10.29 17.70 -2.88
N TYR A 71 -9.80 18.39 -1.84
CA TYR A 71 -9.03 17.72 -0.79
C TYR A 71 -9.87 16.69 0.00
N THR A 72 -11.16 16.97 0.23
CA THR A 72 -12.09 16.01 0.84
C THR A 72 -12.29 14.77 -0.03
N HIS A 73 -12.66 14.93 -1.31
CA HIS A 73 -12.86 13.78 -2.21
C HIS A 73 -11.60 12.95 -2.41
N PHE A 74 -10.43 13.60 -2.42
CA PHE A 74 -9.15 12.91 -2.43
C PHE A 74 -9.01 11.98 -1.23
N LYS A 75 -9.27 12.46 -0.01
CA LYS A 75 -9.17 11.65 1.21
C LYS A 75 -10.18 10.50 1.22
N ASP A 76 -11.41 10.75 0.80
CA ASP A 76 -12.45 9.72 0.71
C ASP A 76 -12.03 8.62 -0.29
N SER A 77 -11.42 9.01 -1.41
CA SER A 77 -10.89 8.08 -2.40
C SER A 77 -9.72 7.25 -1.84
N ILE A 78 -8.80 7.87 -1.10
CA ILE A 78 -7.70 7.14 -0.44
C ILE A 78 -8.24 6.13 0.59
N ASP A 79 -9.23 6.50 1.40
CA ASP A 79 -9.88 5.55 2.33
C ASP A 79 -10.49 4.37 1.58
N GLN A 80 -11.23 4.65 0.49
CA GLN A 80 -11.83 3.60 -0.35
C GLN A 80 -10.77 2.69 -0.98
N ILE A 81 -9.69 3.24 -1.55
CA ILE A 81 -8.56 2.49 -2.12
C ILE A 81 -7.96 1.56 -1.06
N ASN A 82 -7.72 2.06 0.16
CA ASN A 82 -7.14 1.26 1.24
C ASN A 82 -8.06 0.11 1.65
N ARG A 83 -9.37 0.36 1.77
CA ARG A 83 -10.35 -0.70 2.09
C ARG A 83 -10.42 -1.76 1.01
N ASP A 84 -10.42 -1.34 -0.24
CA ASP A 84 -10.42 -2.25 -1.39
C ASP A 84 -9.15 -3.08 -1.46
N LEU A 85 -8.00 -2.47 -1.16
CA LEU A 85 -6.73 -3.17 -1.12
C LEU A 85 -6.74 -4.23 -0.01
N LEU A 86 -7.17 -3.88 1.20
CA LEU A 86 -7.34 -4.85 2.28
C LEU A 86 -8.26 -6.01 1.89
N HIS A 87 -9.40 -5.70 1.28
CA HIS A 87 -10.35 -6.72 0.85
C HIS A 87 -9.78 -7.64 -0.24
N GLN A 88 -9.18 -7.08 -1.30
CA GLN A 88 -8.66 -7.86 -2.43
C GLN A 88 -7.43 -8.69 -2.03
N LEU A 89 -6.57 -8.17 -1.16
CA LEU A 89 -5.45 -8.95 -0.62
C LEU A 89 -5.94 -10.14 0.21
N ALA A 90 -6.98 -9.94 1.04
CA ALA A 90 -7.57 -11.03 1.80
C ALA A 90 -8.20 -12.11 0.88
N VAL A 91 -8.90 -11.69 -0.18
CA VAL A 91 -9.47 -12.62 -1.19
C VAL A 91 -8.37 -13.41 -1.92
N ALA A 92 -7.20 -12.79 -2.16
CA ALA A 92 -6.04 -13.43 -2.77
C ALA A 92 -5.17 -14.20 -1.76
N GLU A 93 -5.60 -14.30 -0.49
CA GLU A 93 -4.88 -14.94 0.61
C GLU A 93 -3.47 -14.34 0.84
N ILE A 94 -3.31 -13.04 0.55
CA ILE A 94 -2.08 -12.29 0.75
C ILE A 94 -2.13 -11.58 2.10
N VAL A 95 -1.21 -11.94 2.99
CA VAL A 95 -1.17 -11.43 4.36
C VAL A 95 -0.32 -10.16 4.44
N ILE A 96 -0.88 -9.10 5.03
CA ILE A 96 -0.11 -7.94 5.48
C ILE A 96 0.54 -8.32 6.82
N PRO A 97 1.88 -8.20 6.96
CA PRO A 97 2.58 -8.62 8.16
C PRO A 97 2.22 -7.73 9.36
N PHE A 98 2.22 -8.33 10.56
CA PHE A 98 2.05 -7.56 11.78
C PHE A 98 3.24 -6.62 12.01
N PRO A 99 3.04 -5.43 12.61
CA PRO A 99 4.14 -4.58 13.02
C PRO A 99 5.04 -5.31 14.01
N THR A 100 6.31 -5.50 13.68
CA THR A 100 7.30 -6.08 14.58
C THR A 100 7.91 -4.98 15.43
N ALA A 101 7.32 -4.69 16.60
CA ALA A 101 8.00 -3.92 17.63
C ALA A 101 8.93 -4.87 18.41
N VAL A 102 10.24 -4.65 18.32
CA VAL A 102 11.21 -5.33 19.20
C VAL A 102 11.27 -4.53 20.50
N GLU A 103 10.59 -4.99 21.55
CA GLU A 103 10.85 -4.51 22.90
C GLU A 103 12.16 -5.13 23.39
N ILE A 104 13.24 -4.35 23.38
CA ILE A 104 14.47 -4.73 24.09
C ILE A 104 14.20 -4.55 25.58
N GLN A 105 13.87 -5.63 26.29
CA GLN A 105 13.98 -5.63 27.75
C GLN A 105 15.46 -5.50 28.11
N ARG A 106 15.86 -4.36 28.65
CA ARG A 106 17.11 -4.25 29.40
C ARG A 106 16.88 -4.97 30.72
N ASP A 107 17.33 -6.22 30.81
CA ASP A 107 17.60 -6.82 32.11
C ASP A 107 18.61 -5.92 32.81
N GLY A 108 18.17 -5.31 33.91
CA GLY A 108 19.01 -4.46 34.74
C GLY A 108 20.01 -5.33 35.50
N ASP A 109 21.30 -5.07 35.28
CA ASP A 109 22.39 -5.42 36.21
C ASP A 109 22.26 -4.61 37.53
#